data_AF-A0A523EM67-F1
#
_entry.id   AF-A0A523EM67-F1
#
_cell.length_a   1.000
_cell.length_b   1.000
_cell.length_c   1.000
_cell.angle_alpha   90.00
_cell.angle_beta   90.00
_cell.angle_gamma   90.00
#
_symmetry.space_group_name_H-M   'P 1'
#
loop_
_entity.id
_entity.type
_entity.pdbx_description
1 polymer ?
#
loop_
_entity_poly.entity_id
_entity_poly.type
_entity_poly.pdbx_seq_one_letter_code
_entity_poly.pdbx_strand_id
1 'polypeptide(L)'
;MSFAAKRRFVLWFLVCLAAWPLAHRFLVASFEIDPWRLCGWAMYCTPKLRVEVALVPERAGRPIELDLPPSLREQADRFAERRAVLGRFVNPALLARGALDRLDADSVVVTIQHHRLDPRTNRVVGTREYFRYFMDERHRISGGRFLVRDLP
;
A
#
# COMPACT_ATOMS: atom_id res chain seq x y z
N MET A 1 39.99 -12.74 11.75
CA MET A 1 38.72 -13.43 12.05
C MET A 1 38.97 -14.93 12.10
N SER A 2 38.65 -15.62 13.19
CA SER A 2 38.96 -17.05 13.36
C SER A 2 38.11 -17.94 12.44
N PHE A 3 38.59 -19.15 12.16
CA PHE A 3 37.85 -20.14 11.37
C PHE A 3 36.47 -20.46 11.96
N ALA A 4 36.37 -20.54 13.30
CA ALA A 4 35.11 -20.75 14.01
C ALA A 4 34.09 -19.62 13.76
N ALA A 5 34.54 -18.36 13.73
CA ALA A 5 33.67 -17.22 13.44
C ALA A 5 33.14 -17.26 11.99
N LYS A 6 34.00 -17.62 11.01
CA LYS A 6 33.57 -17.80 9.61
C LYS A 6 32.53 -18.91 9.48
N ARG A 7 32.77 -20.07 10.10
CA ARG A 7 31.81 -21.19 10.10
C ARG A 7 30.47 -20.78 10.70
N ARG A 8 30.48 -20.09 11.85
CA ARG A 8 29.25 -19.60 12.49
C ARG A 8 28.48 -18.64 11.59
N PHE A 9 29.17 -17.70 10.93
CA PHE A 9 28.54 -16.78 9.99
C PHE A 9 27.90 -17.51 8.81
N VAL A 10 28.60 -18.46 8.19
CA VAL A 10 28.07 -19.27 7.07
C VAL A 10 26.85 -20.07 7.50
N LEU A 11 26.89 -20.71 8.68
CA LEU A 11 25.74 -21.46 9.20
C LEU A 11 24.53 -20.55 9.44
N TRP A 12 24.73 -19.37 10.03
CA TRP A 12 23.66 -18.38 10.19
C TRP A 12 23.08 -17.93 8.86
N PHE A 13 23.93 -17.65 7.88
CA PHE A 13 23.50 -17.26 6.54
C PHE A 13 22.66 -18.36 5.88
N LEU A 14 23.10 -19.61 5.96
CA LEU A 14 22.36 -20.76 5.41
C LEU A 14 21.01 -20.95 6.10
N VAL A 15 20.94 -20.78 7.43
CA VAL A 15 19.67 -20.85 8.18
C VAL A 15 18.73 -19.74 7.73
N CYS A 16 19.20 -18.50 7.62
CA CYS A 16 18.40 -17.37 7.13
C CYS A 16 17.89 -17.61 5.69
N LEU A 17 18.76 -18.12 4.82
CA LEU A 17 18.41 -18.43 3.43
C LEU A 17 17.36 -19.55 3.34
N ALA A 18 17.48 -20.58 4.18
CA ALA A 18 16.51 -21.67 4.26
C ALA A 18 15.16 -21.22 4.84
N ALA A 19 15.17 -20.28 5.79
CA ALA A 19 13.95 -19.71 6.37
C ALA A 19 13.25 -18.69 5.46
N TRP A 20 13.97 -18.12 4.47
CA TRP A 20 13.47 -17.04 3.63
C TRP A 20 12.16 -17.34 2.89
N PRO A 21 11.96 -18.51 2.23
CA PRO A 21 10.72 -18.78 1.50
C PRO A 21 9.47 -18.76 2.40
N LEU A 22 9.60 -19.23 3.65
CA LEU A 22 8.53 -19.19 4.64
C LEU A 22 8.22 -17.76 5.08
N ALA A 23 9.26 -16.99 5.40
CA ALA A 23 9.12 -15.58 5.75
C ALA A 23 8.49 -14.79 4.58
N HIS A 24 8.95 -15.01 3.35
CA HIS A 24 8.44 -14.38 2.15
C HIS A 24 6.97 -14.72 1.91
N ARG A 25 6.58 -16.00 2.00
CA ARG A 25 5.19 -16.43 1.89
C ARG A 25 4.30 -15.76 2.95
N PHE A 26 4.78 -15.68 4.19
CA PHE A 26 4.06 -15.01 5.27
C PHE A 26 3.88 -13.51 5.01
N LEU A 27 4.93 -12.82 4.53
CA LEU A 27 4.88 -11.40 4.19
C LEU A 27 3.90 -11.11 3.06
N VAL A 28 3.96 -11.90 1.98
CA VAL A 28 3.04 -11.77 0.84
C VAL A 28 1.59 -12.01 1.26
N ALA A 29 1.33 -13.04 2.07
CA ALA A 29 -0.02 -13.35 2.55
C ALA A 29 -0.58 -12.30 3.52
N SER A 30 0.26 -11.77 4.42
CA SER A 30 -0.16 -10.83 5.46
C SER A 30 -0.33 -9.40 4.94
N PHE A 31 0.55 -9.00 4.03
CA PHE A 31 0.65 -7.61 3.58
C PHE A 31 0.33 -7.41 2.10
N GLU A 32 -0.03 -8.46 1.36
CA GLU A 32 -0.37 -8.35 -0.07
C GLU A 32 0.77 -7.71 -0.89
N ILE A 33 2.02 -7.97 -0.50
CA ILE A 33 3.21 -7.55 -1.26
C ILE A 33 3.22 -8.28 -2.59
N ASP A 34 3.66 -7.59 -3.65
CA ASP A 34 4.03 -8.25 -4.90
C ASP A 34 5.23 -9.20 -4.67
N PRO A 35 5.02 -10.54 -4.71
CA PRO A 35 6.08 -11.51 -4.43
C PRO A 35 7.24 -11.44 -5.42
N TRP A 36 7.00 -10.92 -6.63
CA TRP A 36 7.97 -10.90 -7.71
C TRP A 36 8.84 -9.65 -7.67
N ARG A 37 8.26 -8.51 -7.28
CA ARG A 37 8.97 -7.23 -7.21
C ARG A 37 9.80 -7.06 -5.94
N LEU A 38 9.46 -7.73 -4.84
CA LEU A 38 10.24 -7.61 -3.60
C LEU A 38 11.65 -8.23 -3.73
N CYS A 39 11.79 -9.30 -4.52
CA CYS A 39 13.08 -10.01 -4.65
C CYS A 39 13.76 -9.80 -6.02
N GLY A 40 13.05 -9.31 -7.05
CA GLY A 40 13.62 -9.03 -8.37
C GLY A 40 13.78 -10.25 -9.29
N TRP A 41 13.29 -11.43 -8.91
CA TRP A 41 13.53 -12.68 -9.65
C TRP A 41 12.53 -12.95 -10.79
N ALA A 42 11.39 -12.26 -10.87
CA ALA A 42 10.43 -12.47 -11.95
C ALA A 42 9.82 -11.17 -12.48
N MET A 43 10.68 -10.28 -12.95
CA MET A 43 10.27 -8.98 -13.48
C MET A 43 9.50 -9.06 -14.82
N TYR A 44 9.56 -10.20 -15.52
CA TYR A 44 9.16 -10.30 -16.93
C TYR A 44 7.83 -11.01 -17.19
N CYS A 45 7.27 -11.76 -16.23
CA CYS A 45 6.14 -12.67 -16.51
C CYS A 45 4.79 -12.22 -15.95
N THR A 46 4.76 -11.18 -15.11
CA THR A 46 3.53 -10.79 -14.41
C THR A 46 2.99 -9.47 -14.96
N PRO A 47 1.73 -9.39 -15.40
CA PRO A 47 1.14 -8.14 -15.85
C PRO A 47 1.16 -7.11 -14.71
N LYS A 48 1.59 -5.89 -15.03
CA LYS A 48 1.61 -4.76 -14.09
C LYS A 48 0.18 -4.26 -13.88
N LEU A 49 -0.50 -4.85 -12.91
CA LEU A 49 -1.83 -4.39 -12.51
C LEU A 49 -1.68 -3.05 -11.77
N ARG A 50 -2.40 -2.04 -12.25
CA ARG A 50 -2.35 -0.68 -11.68
C ARG A 50 -3.09 -0.65 -10.35
N VAL A 51 -2.48 0.00 -9.38
CA VAL A 51 -3.16 0.50 -8.18
C VAL A 51 -3.62 1.90 -8.50
N GLU A 52 -4.90 2.16 -8.33
CA GLU A 52 -5.50 3.47 -8.53
C GLU A 52 -5.77 4.10 -7.16
N VAL A 53 -5.47 5.39 -7.04
CA VAL A 53 -5.61 6.12 -5.79
C VAL A 53 -6.39 7.38 -6.06
N ALA A 54 -7.48 7.56 -5.34
CA ALA A 54 -8.28 8.78 -5.39
C ALA A 54 -8.29 9.43 -4.00
N LEU A 55 -8.21 10.75 -4.00
CA LEU A 55 -8.31 11.59 -2.81
C LEU A 55 -9.57 12.41 -2.92
N VAL A 56 -10.50 12.20 -1.99
CA VAL A 56 -11.77 12.93 -1.94
C VAL A 56 -11.76 13.76 -0.65
N PRO A 57 -11.44 15.06 -0.71
CA PRO A 57 -11.59 15.94 0.43
C PRO A 57 -13.07 16.08 0.80
N GLU A 58 -13.36 16.21 2.09
CA GLU A 58 -14.69 16.39 2.63
C GLU A 58 -14.72 17.60 3.58
N ARG A 59 -15.79 18.41 3.48
CA ARG A 59 -16.07 19.53 4.39
C ARG A 59 -17.51 19.37 4.92
N ALA A 60 -17.69 19.51 6.23
CA ALA A 60 -18.96 19.24 6.91
C ALA A 60 -19.57 17.86 6.53
N GLY A 61 -18.71 16.85 6.36
CA GLY A 61 -19.09 15.48 6.01
C GLY A 61 -19.57 15.27 4.58
N ARG A 62 -19.38 16.25 3.68
CA ARG A 62 -19.74 16.14 2.26
C ARG A 62 -18.49 16.22 1.38
N PRO A 63 -18.40 15.42 0.30
CA PRO A 63 -17.34 15.57 -0.70
C PRO A 63 -17.32 16.99 -1.27
N ILE A 64 -16.13 17.56 -1.39
CA ILE A 64 -15.92 18.82 -2.11
C ILE A 64 -15.17 18.55 -3.40
N GLU A 65 -15.64 19.12 -4.51
CA GLU A 65 -14.94 19.08 -5.78
C GLU A 65 -13.79 20.10 -5.73
N LEU A 66 -12.57 19.58 -5.61
CA LEU A 66 -11.34 20.37 -5.65
C LEU A 66 -10.36 19.69 -6.58
N ASP A 67 -9.79 20.47 -7.50
CA ASP A 67 -8.66 20.01 -8.29
C ASP A 67 -7.46 19.77 -7.39
N LEU A 68 -6.92 18.55 -7.43
CA LEU A 68 -5.73 18.21 -6.66
C LEU A 68 -4.54 19.03 -7.18
N PRO A 69 -3.80 19.72 -6.28
CA PRO A 69 -2.55 20.38 -6.64
C PRO A 69 -1.60 19.39 -7.34
N PRO A 70 -0.82 19.82 -8.35
CA PRO A 70 0.10 18.93 -9.07
C PRO A 70 1.05 18.16 -8.14
N SER A 71 1.54 18.82 -7.09
CA SER A 71 2.41 18.20 -6.08
C SER A 71 1.74 17.09 -5.27
N LEU A 72 0.41 17.17 -5.08
CA LEU A 72 -0.37 16.14 -4.39
C LEU A 72 -0.70 14.98 -5.33
N ARG A 73 -0.94 15.25 -6.62
CA ARG A 73 -1.07 14.22 -7.66
C ARG A 73 0.20 13.37 -7.77
N GLU A 74 1.37 14.01 -7.87
CA GLU A 74 2.65 13.28 -7.88
C GLU A 74 2.90 12.46 -6.61
N GLN A 75 2.40 12.91 -5.45
CA GLN A 75 2.49 12.14 -4.21
C GLN A 75 1.54 10.95 -4.24
N ALA A 76 0.32 11.10 -4.77
CA ALA A 76 -0.63 10.03 -4.95
C ALA A 76 -0.10 8.97 -5.94
N ASP A 77 0.51 9.40 -7.05
CA ASP A 77 1.13 8.50 -8.04
C ASP A 77 2.29 7.71 -7.43
N ARG A 78 3.22 8.39 -6.74
CA ARG A 78 4.33 7.72 -6.03
C ARG A 78 3.82 6.78 -4.94
N PHE A 79 2.75 7.16 -4.25
CA PHE A 79 2.10 6.29 -3.28
C PHE A 79 1.50 5.05 -3.96
N ALA A 80 0.79 5.21 -5.08
CA ALA A 80 0.21 4.12 -5.85
C ALA A 80 1.28 3.13 -6.34
N GLU A 81 2.40 3.64 -6.87
CA GLU A 81 3.54 2.81 -7.29
C GLU A 81 4.14 2.01 -6.14
N ARG A 82 4.34 2.65 -4.97
CA ARG A 82 4.85 1.98 -3.77
C ARG A 82 3.85 0.95 -3.25
N ARG A 83 2.57 1.29 -3.20
CA ARG A 83 1.48 0.42 -2.75
C ARG A 83 1.34 -0.80 -3.67
N ALA A 84 1.59 -0.65 -4.97
CA ALA A 84 1.61 -1.76 -5.93
C ALA A 84 2.73 -2.77 -5.66
N VAL A 85 3.84 -2.36 -5.04
CA VAL A 85 4.97 -3.25 -4.71
C VAL A 85 4.85 -3.80 -3.30
N LEU A 86 4.68 -2.90 -2.33
CA LEU A 86 4.80 -3.18 -0.90
C LEU A 86 3.44 -3.50 -0.25
N GLY A 87 2.35 -3.42 -1.01
CA GLY A 87 1.00 -3.70 -0.52
C GLY A 87 0.67 -2.87 0.71
N ARG A 88 0.15 -3.55 1.74
CA ARG A 88 -0.32 -2.95 3.00
C ARG A 88 0.76 -2.32 3.86
N PHE A 89 2.05 -2.54 3.58
CA PHE A 89 3.13 -1.84 4.28
C PHE A 89 3.11 -0.33 4.05
N VAL A 90 2.55 0.14 2.93
CA VAL A 90 2.49 1.57 2.61
C VAL A 90 1.25 2.18 3.24
N ASN A 91 1.40 2.89 4.35
CA ASN A 91 0.27 3.46 5.08
C ASN A 91 -0.32 4.70 4.36
N PRO A 92 -1.64 4.72 4.02
CA PRO A 92 -2.28 5.86 3.38
C PRO A 92 -2.37 7.12 4.25
N ALA A 93 -2.14 7.03 5.56
CA ALA A 93 -2.19 8.17 6.48
C ALA A 93 -1.21 9.28 6.10
N LEU A 94 -0.04 8.94 5.52
CA LEU A 94 0.93 9.95 5.07
C LEU A 94 0.43 10.75 3.87
N LEU A 95 -0.28 10.09 2.94
CA LEU A 95 -0.90 10.76 1.80
C LEU A 95 -2.06 11.64 2.24
N ALA A 96 -2.91 11.13 3.15
CA ALA A 96 -3.99 11.90 3.76
C ALA A 96 -3.48 13.13 4.50
N ARG A 97 -2.33 13.02 5.21
CA ARG A 97 -1.66 14.15 5.84
C ARG A 97 -1.33 15.24 4.84
N GLY A 98 -0.66 14.85 3.76
CA GLY A 98 -0.26 15.77 2.73
C GLY A 98 -1.45 16.47 2.06
N ALA A 99 -2.60 15.80 2.01
CA ALA A 99 -3.84 16.38 1.52
C ALA A 99 -4.45 17.36 2.54
N LEU A 100 -4.64 16.95 3.80
CA LEU A 100 -5.20 17.79 4.87
C LEU A 100 -4.37 19.03 5.17
N ASP A 101 -3.04 18.94 5.07
CA ASP A 101 -2.14 20.09 5.29
C ASP A 101 -2.25 21.16 4.18
N ARG A 102 -2.80 20.81 3.00
CA ARG A 102 -2.80 21.66 1.79
C ARG A 102 -4.19 22.02 1.29
N LEU A 103 -5.18 21.20 1.61
CA LEU A 103 -6.57 21.39 1.23
C LEU A 103 -7.31 21.90 2.46
N ASP A 104 -8.13 22.93 2.28
CA ASP A 104 -9.01 23.44 3.31
C ASP A 104 -10.19 22.45 3.49
N ALA A 105 -9.95 21.32 4.16
CA ALA A 105 -10.89 20.23 4.33
C ALA A 105 -10.86 19.68 5.76
N ASP A 106 -12.03 19.31 6.29
CA ASP A 106 -12.14 18.75 7.65
C ASP A 106 -11.65 17.29 7.69
N SER A 107 -11.85 16.58 6.58
CA SER A 107 -11.44 15.20 6.41
C SER A 107 -11.09 14.88 4.96
N VAL A 108 -10.36 13.79 4.75
CA VAL A 108 -10.02 13.28 3.42
C VAL A 108 -10.30 11.79 3.39
N VAL A 109 -11.03 11.36 2.37
CA VAL A 109 -11.22 9.95 2.05
C VAL A 109 -10.19 9.55 0.99
N VAL A 110 -9.29 8.65 1.37
CA VAL A 110 -8.36 8.00 0.45
C VAL A 110 -9.01 6.71 -0.02
N THR A 111 -9.26 6.62 -1.32
CA THR A 111 -9.75 5.40 -1.97
C THR A 111 -8.59 4.73 -2.68
N ILE A 112 -8.36 3.46 -2.39
CA ILE A 112 -7.32 2.66 -3.05
C ILE A 112 -8.01 1.50 -3.76
N GLN A 113 -7.88 1.45 -5.08
CA GLN A 113 -8.39 0.34 -5.88
C GLN A 113 -7.23 -0.53 -6.35
N HIS A 114 -7.30 -1.79 -5.97
CA HIS A 114 -6.35 -2.83 -6.32
C HIS A 114 -6.96 -3.74 -7.37
N HIS A 115 -6.19 -4.08 -8.40
CA HIS A 115 -6.54 -5.12 -9.34
C HIS A 115 -5.65 -6.33 -9.09
N ARG A 116 -6.24 -7.53 -9.03
CA ARG A 116 -5.52 -8.80 -8.91
C ARG A 116 -6.03 -9.80 -9.91
N LEU A 117 -5.16 -10.69 -10.38
CA LEU A 117 -5.58 -11.85 -11.14
C LEU A 117 -6.06 -12.93 -10.15
N ASP A 118 -7.30 -13.36 -10.26
CA ASP A 118 -7.80 -14.50 -9.51
C ASP A 118 -7.30 -15.81 -10.19
N PRO A 119 -6.43 -16.60 -9.54
CA PRO A 119 -5.86 -17.80 -10.14
C PRO A 119 -6.88 -18.92 -10.37
N ARG A 120 -8.07 -18.86 -9.75
CA ARG A 120 -9.13 -19.85 -9.95
C ARG A 120 -9.96 -19.57 -11.19
N THR A 121 -10.23 -18.30 -11.47
CA THR A 121 -11.12 -17.87 -12.55
C THR A 121 -10.38 -17.28 -13.75
N ASN A 122 -9.08 -17.02 -13.62
CA ASN A 122 -8.25 -16.29 -14.59
C ASN A 122 -8.83 -14.92 -14.97
N ARG A 123 -9.62 -14.31 -14.08
CA ARG A 123 -10.20 -12.97 -14.26
C ARG A 123 -9.47 -11.95 -13.43
N VAL A 124 -9.44 -10.71 -13.92
CA VAL A 124 -9.00 -9.57 -13.12
C VAL A 124 -10.14 -9.19 -12.17
N VAL A 125 -9.86 -9.19 -10.87
CA VAL A 125 -10.79 -8.80 -9.82
C VAL A 125 -10.30 -7.50 -9.19
N GLY A 126 -11.20 -6.51 -9.11
CA GLY A 126 -10.97 -5.27 -8.39
C GLY A 126 -11.29 -5.43 -6.91
N THR A 127 -10.54 -4.77 -6.04
CA THR A 127 -10.89 -4.61 -4.62
C THR A 127 -10.63 -3.17 -4.24
N ARG A 128 -11.63 -2.54 -3.62
CA ARG A 128 -11.55 -1.15 -3.22
C ARG A 128 -11.47 -1.03 -1.71
N GLU A 129 -10.55 -0.20 -1.24
CA GLU A 129 -10.34 0.10 0.16
C GLU A 129 -10.60 1.58 0.40
N TYR A 130 -11.37 1.90 1.43
CA TYR A 130 -11.68 3.26 1.81
C TYR A 130 -11.07 3.57 3.17
N PHE A 131 -10.32 4.66 3.23
CA PHE A 131 -9.72 5.17 4.44
C PHE A 131 -10.17 6.60 4.63
N ARG A 132 -10.94 6.86 5.68
CA ARG A 132 -11.31 8.23 6.06
C ARG A 132 -10.38 8.71 7.16
N TYR A 133 -9.79 9.88 6.95
CA TYR A 133 -8.88 10.54 7.89
C TYR A 133 -9.37 11.94 8.23
N PHE A 134 -9.19 12.33 9.48
CA PHE A 134 -9.51 13.66 9.98
C PHE A 134 -8.31 14.21 10.77
N MET A 135 -8.20 15.53 10.82
CA MET A 135 -7.30 16.21 11.75
C MET A 135 -7.95 16.24 13.13
N ASP A 136 -7.29 15.63 14.12
CA ASP A 136 -7.61 15.84 15.53
C ASP A 136 -7.14 17.23 15.99
N GLU A 137 -7.68 17.77 17.09
CA GLU A 137 -7.31 19.07 17.69
C GLU A 137 -5.80 19.18 17.96
N ARG A 138 -5.14 18.04 18.14
CA ARG A 138 -3.67 17.92 18.31
C ARG A 138 -2.88 17.82 17.00
N HIS A 139 -3.49 18.11 15.85
CA HIS A 139 -2.92 17.93 14.51
C HIS A 139 -2.42 16.50 14.27
N ARG A 140 -3.09 15.51 14.90
CA ARG A 140 -2.84 14.09 14.68
C ARG A 140 -3.83 13.56 13.67
N ILE A 141 -3.37 12.65 12.83
CA ILE A 141 -4.23 11.97 11.87
C ILE A 141 -4.81 10.75 12.55
N SER A 142 -6.13 10.76 12.65
CA SER A 142 -6.92 9.64 13.13
C SER A 142 -7.84 9.20 12.00
N GLY A 143 -7.95 7.89 11.82
CA GLY A 143 -8.68 7.31 10.70
C GLY A 143 -8.66 5.80 10.73
N GLY A 144 -9.61 5.21 10.03
CA GLY A 144 -9.83 3.76 10.01
C GLY A 144 -10.15 3.28 8.61
N ARG A 145 -9.93 1.97 8.40
CA ARG A 145 -10.41 1.28 7.21
C ARG A 145 -11.91 1.04 7.37
N PHE A 146 -12.70 1.48 6.41
CA PHE A 146 -14.11 1.12 6.33
C PHE A 146 -14.32 0.32 5.04
N LEU A 147 -14.88 -0.87 5.17
CA LEU A 147 -15.21 -1.71 4.02
C LEU A 147 -16.59 -1.29 3.54
N VAL A 148 -16.65 -0.57 2.42
CA VAL A 148 -17.87 -0.47 1.65
C VAL A 148 -17.91 -1.72 0.77
N ARG A 149 -18.83 -2.64 1.07
CA ARG A 149 -19.17 -3.69 0.09
C ARG A 149 -19.80 -2.96 -1.08
N ASP A 150 -19.16 -3.00 -2.25
CA ASP A 150 -19.77 -2.52 -3.49
C ASP A 150 -21.16 -3.19 -3.59
N LEU A 151 -22.21 -2.35 -3.55
CA LEU A 151 -23.55 -2.76 -3.90
C LEU A 151 -23.55 -3.05 -5.42
N PRO A 152 -24.26 -4.11 -5.86
CA PRO A 152 -24.21 -4.63 -7.23
C PRO A 152 -24.62 -3.59 -8.28
#